data_AF-A0AAV8XYJ8-F1
#
_entry.id   AF-A0AAV8XYJ8-F1
#
_cell.length_a   1.000
_cell.length_b   1.000
_cell.length_c   1.000
_cell.angle_alpha   90.00
_cell.angle_beta   90.00
_cell.angle_gamma   90.00
#
_symmetry.space_group_name_H-M   'P 1'
#
loop_
_entity.id
_entity.type
_entity.pdbx_description
1 polymer ?
#
loop_
_entity_poly.entity_id
_entity_poly.type
_entity_poly.pdbx_seq_one_letter_code
_entity_poly.pdbx_strand_id
1 'polypeptide(L)'
;MADIRLSILKYMEYLDETVNSKEMAVTPKFAETPLELLENNGDRELSVLSKIWAPTVCGGLGFIAVITGNWFTRRPYFSGIQKHIIASLGFAGIGKVIDDYRSQYLADRDAIFRHYIQLHPEDFPPYERKKVCRCLGALDSYSLNCKFILVK
;
A
#
# COMPACT_ATOMS: atom_id res chain seq x y z
N MET A 1 56.97 4.33 -12.48
CA MET A 1 55.75 3.85 -13.18
C MET A 1 54.97 2.77 -12.41
N ALA A 2 55.59 1.97 -11.53
CA ALA A 2 54.89 0.96 -10.71
C ALA A 2 54.04 1.56 -9.56
N ASP A 3 54.45 2.71 -9.04
CA ASP A 3 53.86 3.35 -7.85
C ASP A 3 52.43 3.88 -8.09
N ILE A 4 52.20 4.43 -9.29
CA ILE A 4 50.89 4.94 -9.71
C ILE A 4 49.89 3.78 -9.87
N ARG A 5 50.34 2.62 -10.35
CA ARG A 5 49.49 1.43 -10.54
C ARG A 5 49.06 0.82 -9.20
N LEU A 6 49.95 0.77 -8.21
CA LEU A 6 49.64 0.31 -6.86
C LEU A 6 48.66 1.26 -6.15
N SER A 7 48.84 2.57 -6.32
CA SER A 7 47.91 3.56 -5.79
C SER A 7 46.53 3.42 -6.42
N ILE A 8 46.45 3.29 -7.76
CA ILE A 8 45.17 3.11 -8.46
C ILE A 8 44.46 1.82 -8.03
N LEU A 9 45.17 0.69 -7.91
CA LEU A 9 44.57 -0.57 -7.47
C LEU A 9 44.01 -0.46 -6.03
N LYS A 10 44.74 0.20 -5.13
CA LYS A 10 44.28 0.46 -3.77
C LYS A 10 43.05 1.38 -3.72
N TYR A 11 42.99 2.38 -4.62
CA TYR A 11 41.81 3.24 -4.76
C TYR A 11 40.60 2.49 -5.36
N MET A 12 40.81 1.57 -6.30
CA MET A 12 39.74 0.75 -6.88
C MET A 12 39.19 -0.28 -5.88
N GLU A 13 40.05 -0.90 -5.07
CA GLU A 13 39.65 -1.82 -4.00
C GLU A 13 38.87 -1.10 -2.88
N TYR A 14 39.30 0.11 -2.52
CA TYR A 14 38.57 0.96 -1.57
C TYR A 14 37.19 1.41 -2.10
N LEU A 15 37.06 1.65 -3.40
CA LEU A 15 35.77 1.99 -4.01
C LEU A 15 34.81 0.79 -4.01
N ASP A 16 35.28 -0.42 -4.24
CA ASP A 16 34.46 -1.64 -4.23
C ASP A 16 33.89 -1.94 -2.83
N GLU A 17 34.71 -1.78 -1.78
CA GLU A 17 34.29 -1.99 -0.39
C GLU A 17 33.27 -0.93 0.08
N THR A 18 33.45 0.34 -0.33
CA THR A 18 32.51 1.42 0.00
C THR A 18 31.20 1.32 -0.77
N VAL A 19 31.21 0.87 -2.03
CA VAL A 19 30.00 0.58 -2.81
C VAL A 19 29.24 -0.58 -2.17
N ASN A 20 29.90 -1.69 -1.83
CA ASN A 20 29.28 -2.84 -1.17
C ASN A 20 28.65 -2.46 0.19
N SER A 21 29.30 -1.59 0.97
CA SER A 21 28.74 -1.08 2.24
C SER A 21 27.50 -0.19 2.06
N LYS A 22 27.45 0.61 0.99
CA LYS A 22 26.31 1.48 0.68
C LYS A 22 25.16 0.70 0.05
N GLU A 23 25.45 -0.32 -0.74
CA GLU A 23 24.45 -1.22 -1.28
C GLU A 23 23.79 -2.05 -0.16
N MET A 24 24.53 -2.49 0.86
CA MET A 24 23.95 -3.15 2.05
C MET A 24 23.10 -2.21 2.94
N ALA A 25 23.29 -0.89 2.86
CA ALA A 25 22.48 0.09 3.59
C ALA A 25 21.28 0.61 2.77
N VAL A 26 21.34 0.52 1.44
CA VAL A 26 20.32 0.99 0.49
C VAL A 26 19.81 -0.16 -0.38
N THR A 27 19.75 -1.38 0.14
CA THR A 27 18.87 -2.38 -0.45
C THR A 27 17.45 -2.02 -0.01
N PRO A 28 16.50 -1.72 -0.93
CA PRO A 28 15.10 -1.76 -0.52
C PRO A 28 14.85 -3.18 0.01
N LYS A 29 14.39 -3.30 1.27
CA LYS A 29 14.17 -4.60 1.89
C LYS A 29 13.25 -5.42 1.00
N PHE A 30 13.81 -6.45 0.39
CA PHE A 30 13.12 -7.31 -0.54
C PHE A 30 12.71 -8.55 0.25
N ALA A 31 11.42 -8.67 0.58
CA ALA A 31 10.90 -9.88 1.21
C ALA A 31 11.18 -11.09 0.28
N GLU A 32 11.97 -12.04 0.76
CA GLU A 32 12.27 -13.29 0.05
C GLU A 32 11.26 -14.38 0.44
N THR A 33 10.62 -14.21 1.61
CA THR A 33 9.60 -15.11 2.14
C THR A 33 8.24 -14.43 2.21
N PRO A 34 7.13 -15.17 2.00
CA PRO A 34 5.78 -14.62 2.11
C PRO A 34 5.43 -14.16 3.53
N LEU A 35 6.12 -14.70 4.54
CA LEU A 35 5.94 -14.31 5.94
C LEU A 35 6.39 -12.87 6.19
N GLU A 36 7.56 -12.46 5.67
CA GLU A 36 8.08 -11.09 5.79
C GLU A 36 7.18 -10.04 5.13
N LEU A 37 6.42 -10.43 4.09
CA LEU A 37 5.46 -9.54 3.41
C LEU A 37 4.20 -9.30 4.26
N LEU A 38 3.77 -10.33 4.99
CA LEU A 38 2.57 -10.29 5.81
C LEU A 38 2.86 -9.77 7.21
N GLU A 39 4.06 -9.96 7.75
CA GLU A 39 4.43 -9.49 9.07
C GLU A 39 4.38 -7.96 9.15
N ASN A 40 3.68 -7.47 10.17
CA ASN A 40 3.49 -6.04 10.36
C ASN A 40 4.73 -5.45 11.04
N ASN A 41 5.70 -4.99 10.25
CA ASN A 41 6.98 -4.41 10.73
C ASN A 41 6.84 -3.05 11.46
N GLY A 42 5.64 -2.67 11.89
CA GLY A 42 5.37 -1.40 12.58
C GLY A 42 5.14 -0.20 11.64
N ASP A 43 5.29 -0.39 10.34
CA ASP A 43 5.21 0.70 9.34
C ASP A 43 3.78 1.03 8.89
N ARG A 44 2.77 0.26 9.29
CA ARG A 44 1.37 0.51 8.93
C ARG A 44 0.77 1.61 9.81
N GLU A 45 1.11 2.86 9.52
CA GLU A 45 0.36 4.00 10.06
C GLU A 45 -0.96 4.15 9.31
N LEU A 46 -2.08 4.05 10.03
CA LEU A 46 -3.40 4.34 9.47
C LEU A 46 -3.46 5.83 9.11
N SER A 47 -3.54 6.11 7.82
CA SER A 47 -3.64 7.49 7.33
C SER A 47 -4.83 8.17 7.98
N VAL A 48 -4.66 9.40 8.49
CA VAL A 48 -5.77 10.20 9.03
C VAL A 48 -6.93 10.32 8.04
N LEU A 49 -6.60 10.30 6.73
CA LEU A 49 -7.57 10.30 5.65
C LEU A 49 -8.46 9.05 5.64
N SER A 50 -7.93 7.85 5.86
CA SER A 50 -8.72 6.62 5.85
C SER A 50 -9.73 6.59 6.99
N LYS A 51 -9.31 7.07 8.16
CA LYS A 51 -10.14 7.18 9.37
C LYS A 51 -11.26 8.22 9.23
N ILE A 52 -11.01 9.31 8.51
CA ILE A 52 -11.99 10.39 8.30
C ILE A 52 -12.93 10.07 7.13
N TRP A 53 -12.45 9.33 6.13
CA TRP A 53 -13.22 9.05 4.92
C TRP A 53 -14.53 8.30 5.19
N ALA A 54 -14.47 7.20 5.94
CA ALA A 54 -15.64 6.37 6.26
C ALA A 54 -16.78 7.15 6.97
N PRO A 55 -16.53 7.86 8.09
CA PRO A 55 -17.57 8.65 8.74
C PRO A 55 -18.02 9.86 7.91
N THR A 56 -17.15 10.44 7.07
CA THR A 56 -17.53 11.57 6.19
C THR A 56 -18.51 11.14 5.11
N VAL A 57 -18.25 10.01 4.43
CA VAL A 57 -19.15 9.49 3.39
C VAL A 57 -20.48 9.09 4.01
N CYS A 58 -20.47 8.40 5.16
CA CYS A 58 -21.71 8.04 5.86
C CYS A 58 -22.49 9.27 6.34
N GLY A 59 -21.82 10.28 6.91
CA GLY A 59 -22.47 11.53 7.34
C GLY A 59 -23.08 12.31 6.17
N GLY A 60 -22.41 12.32 5.01
CA GLY A 60 -22.93 12.88 3.76
C GLY A 60 -24.15 12.12 3.24
N LEU A 61 -24.15 10.79 3.29
CA LEU A 61 -25.31 9.97 2.94
C LEU A 61 -26.51 10.27 3.88
N GLY A 62 -26.27 10.46 5.17
CA GLY A 62 -27.30 10.89 6.13
C GLY A 62 -27.91 12.25 5.78
N PHE A 63 -27.09 13.19 5.30
CA PHE A 63 -27.57 14.50 4.84
C PHE A 63 -28.45 14.38 3.59
N ILE A 64 -28.01 13.59 2.61
CA ILE A 64 -28.75 13.31 1.37
C ILE A 64 -30.07 12.60 1.69
N ALA A 65 -30.07 11.64 2.61
CA ALA A 65 -31.28 10.91 3.02
C ALA A 65 -32.37 11.86 3.56
N VAL A 66 -32.00 12.88 4.33
CA VAL A 66 -32.96 13.88 4.83
C VAL A 66 -33.47 14.78 3.69
N ILE A 67 -32.60 15.18 2.75
CA ILE A 67 -33.02 15.94 1.56
C ILE A 67 -34.02 15.15 0.74
N THR A 68 -33.74 13.86 0.48
CA THR A 68 -34.64 12.96 -0.25
C THR A 68 -35.96 12.75 0.50
N GLY A 69 -35.93 12.64 1.84
CA GLY A 69 -37.14 12.53 2.66
C GLY A 69 -38.00 13.81 2.64
N ASN A 70 -37.38 14.98 2.66
CA ASN A 70 -38.07 16.27 2.54
C ASN A 70 -38.70 16.43 1.15
N TRP A 71 -38.00 16.00 0.10
CA TRP A 71 -38.52 15.97 -1.26
C TRP A 71 -39.76 15.07 -1.37
N PHE A 72 -39.72 13.87 -0.80
CA PHE A 72 -40.83 12.92 -0.80
C PHE A 72 -42.07 13.47 -0.07
N THR A 73 -41.86 14.20 1.02
CA THR A 73 -42.94 14.81 1.82
C THR A 73 -43.43 16.15 1.29
N ARG A 74 -43.02 16.56 0.08
CA ARG A 74 -43.33 17.86 -0.55
C ARG A 74 -42.98 19.07 0.35
N ARG A 75 -41.96 18.91 1.19
CA ARG A 75 -41.41 19.98 2.03
C ARG A 75 -40.17 20.58 1.36
N PRO A 76 -39.85 21.87 1.60
CA PRO A 76 -38.66 22.49 1.01
C PRO A 76 -37.39 21.75 1.47
N TYR A 77 -36.41 21.63 0.57
CA TYR A 77 -35.23 20.76 0.74
C TYR A 77 -34.47 21.00 2.06
N PHE A 78 -34.33 22.26 2.48
CA PHE A 78 -33.61 22.66 3.70
C PHE A 78 -34.50 22.85 4.93
N SER A 79 -35.70 22.27 4.95
CA SER A 79 -36.60 22.41 6.10
C SER A 79 -36.04 21.69 7.34
N GLY A 80 -35.73 22.46 8.38
CA GLY A 80 -35.34 21.97 9.70
C GLY A 80 -33.87 21.54 9.79
N ILE A 81 -32.97 22.52 9.97
CA ILE A 81 -31.51 22.31 10.09
C ILE A 81 -31.16 21.26 11.17
N GLN A 82 -31.95 21.19 12.24
CA GLN A 82 -31.78 20.24 13.34
C GLN A 82 -31.89 18.80 12.84
N LYS A 83 -32.80 18.51 11.92
CA LYS A 83 -32.98 17.16 11.37
C LYS A 83 -31.79 16.73 10.52
N HIS A 84 -31.22 17.66 9.75
CA HIS A 84 -30.02 17.42 8.97
C HIS A 84 -28.81 17.15 9.88
N ILE A 85 -28.63 17.96 10.93
CA ILE A 85 -27.51 17.81 11.87
C ILE A 85 -27.62 16.47 12.62
N ILE A 86 -28.79 16.15 13.18
CA ILE A 86 -29.01 14.90 13.92
C ILE A 86 -28.81 13.69 13.01
N ALA A 87 -29.35 13.71 11.79
CA ALA A 87 -29.19 12.62 10.85
C ALA A 87 -27.73 12.44 10.43
N SER A 88 -27.04 13.50 10.03
CA SER A 88 -25.63 13.43 9.63
C SER A 88 -24.73 12.91 10.75
N LEU A 89 -24.96 13.36 11.99
CA LEU A 89 -24.16 12.93 13.14
C LEU A 89 -24.47 11.47 13.53
N GLY A 90 -25.73 11.06 13.45
CA GLY A 90 -26.15 9.67 13.66
C GLY A 90 -25.55 8.71 12.62
N PHE A 91 -25.66 9.05 11.33
CA PHE A 91 -25.08 8.24 10.25
C PHE A 91 -23.54 8.22 10.30
N ALA A 92 -22.87 9.32 10.64
CA ALA A 92 -21.42 9.34 10.83
C ALA A 92 -20.99 8.40 11.96
N GLY A 93 -21.73 8.36 13.07
CA GLY A 93 -21.49 7.43 14.18
C GLY A 93 -21.62 5.97 13.75
N ILE A 94 -22.68 5.63 13.00
CA ILE A 94 -22.87 4.28 12.44
C ILE A 94 -21.73 3.93 11.47
N GLY A 95 -21.31 4.87 10.63
CA GLY A 95 -20.20 4.68 9.70
C GLY A 95 -18.89 4.31 10.40
N LYS A 96 -18.62 4.93 11.56
CA LYS A 96 -17.43 4.63 12.38
C LYS A 96 -17.48 3.21 12.95
N VAL A 97 -18.63 2.75 13.42
CA VAL A 97 -18.80 1.38 13.92
C VAL A 97 -18.60 0.34 12.81
N ILE A 98 -19.13 0.60 11.62
CA ILE A 98 -18.97 -0.28 10.46
C ILE A 98 -17.50 -0.34 10.04
N ASP A 99 -16.79 0.79 10.04
CA ASP A 99 -15.38 0.86 9.71
C ASP A 99 -14.51 0.10 10.74
N ASP A 100 -14.80 0.26 12.04
CA ASP A 100 -14.13 -0.49 13.10
C ASP A 100 -14.33 -2.00 12.91
N TYR A 101 -15.55 -2.45 12.64
CA TYR A 101 -15.84 -3.88 12.38
C TYR A 101 -15.11 -4.41 11.14
N ARG A 102 -15.09 -3.62 10.06
CA ARG A 102 -14.38 -3.97 8.82
C ARG A 102 -12.88 -4.09 9.08
N SER A 103 -12.30 -3.18 9.87
CA SER A 103 -10.88 -3.18 10.20
C SER A 103 -10.48 -4.41 11.02
N GLN A 104 -11.30 -4.80 12.00
CA GLN A 104 -11.10 -6.01 12.81
C GLN A 104 -11.16 -7.26 11.94
N TYR A 105 -12.18 -7.35 11.07
CA TYR A 105 -12.31 -8.48 10.15
C TYR A 105 -11.09 -8.64 9.22
N LEU A 106 -10.55 -7.54 8.71
CA LEU A 106 -9.34 -7.57 7.88
C LEU A 106 -8.10 -7.97 8.70
N ALA A 107 -7.99 -7.51 9.95
CA ALA A 107 -6.91 -7.89 10.85
C ALA A 107 -6.95 -9.40 11.18
N ASP A 108 -8.13 -9.95 11.46
CA ASP A 108 -8.31 -11.37 11.76
C ASP A 108 -7.95 -12.25 10.55
N ARG A 109 -8.38 -11.83 9.35
CA ARG A 109 -8.02 -12.54 8.11
C ARG A 109 -6.51 -12.55 7.88
N ASP A 110 -5.86 -11.40 8.04
CA ASP A 110 -4.40 -11.32 7.93
C ASP A 110 -3.71 -12.20 8.99
N ALA A 111 -4.25 -12.29 10.21
CA ALA A 111 -3.72 -13.16 11.26
C ALA A 111 -3.84 -14.65 10.91
N ILE A 112 -4.98 -15.08 10.35
CA ILE A 112 -5.18 -16.46 9.88
C ILE A 112 -4.18 -16.81 8.78
N PHE A 113 -3.93 -15.90 7.83
CA PHE A 113 -2.96 -16.17 6.76
C PHE A 113 -1.54 -16.32 7.28
N ARG A 114 -1.12 -15.49 8.24
CA ARG A 114 0.20 -15.63 8.90
C ARG A 114 0.31 -17.00 9.58
N HIS A 115 -0.70 -17.39 10.33
CA HIS A 115 -0.74 -18.68 11.01
C HIS A 115 -0.68 -19.85 10.02
N TYR A 116 -1.38 -19.75 8.89
CA TYR A 116 -1.38 -20.80 7.87
C TYR A 116 0.01 -21.00 7.25
N ILE A 117 0.71 -19.91 6.92
CA ILE A 117 2.06 -19.95 6.33
C ILE A 117 3.08 -20.54 7.31
N GLN A 118 2.92 -20.28 8.61
CA GLN A 118 3.78 -20.87 9.64
C GLN A 118 3.59 -22.39 9.78
N LEU A 119 2.37 -22.88 9.53
CA LEU A 119 2.04 -24.30 9.65
C LEU A 119 2.50 -25.11 8.44
N HIS A 120 2.48 -24.52 7.25
CA HIS A 120 2.78 -25.17 5.97
C HIS A 120 3.91 -24.45 5.21
N PRO A 121 5.14 -24.42 5.73
CA PRO A 121 6.26 -23.79 5.03
C PRO A 121 6.62 -24.50 3.71
N GLU A 122 6.28 -25.78 3.54
CA GLU A 122 6.56 -26.60 2.35
C GLU A 122 5.81 -26.16 1.10
N ASP A 123 4.61 -25.59 1.25
CA ASP A 123 3.76 -25.17 0.13
C ASP A 123 4.22 -23.82 -0.48
N PHE A 124 5.13 -23.13 0.19
CA PHE A 124 5.60 -21.79 -0.19
C PHE A 124 7.11 -21.77 -0.50
N PRO A 125 7.55 -22.36 -1.62
CA PRO A 125 8.94 -22.28 -2.02
C PRO A 125 9.35 -20.81 -2.24
N PRO A 126 10.54 -20.39 -1.78
CA PRO A 126 11.04 -19.05 -2.00
C PRO A 126 11.20 -18.80 -3.50
N TYR A 127 10.64 -17.70 -4.01
CA TYR A 127 10.69 -17.37 -5.43
C TYR A 127 11.87 -16.43 -5.73
N GLU A 128 12.65 -16.75 -6.76
CA GLU A 128 13.68 -15.85 -7.24
C GLU A 128 13.04 -14.68 -8.02
N ARG A 129 13.19 -13.44 -7.52
CA ARG A 129 12.72 -12.25 -8.25
C ARG A 129 13.55 -12.01 -9.50
N LYS A 130 12.99 -12.35 -10.66
CA LYS A 130 13.52 -11.94 -11.96
C LYS A 130 13.32 -10.44 -12.15
N LYS A 131 14.40 -9.70 -12.46
CA LYS A 131 14.32 -8.29 -12.83
C LYS A 131 13.42 -8.14 -14.07
N VAL A 132 12.51 -7.15 -14.08
CA VAL A 132 11.54 -6.93 -15.17
C VAL A 132 12.23 -6.85 -16.54
N CYS A 133 13.41 -6.22 -16.60
CA CYS A 133 14.25 -6.15 -17.81
C CYS A 133 14.67 -7.55 -18.34
N ARG A 134 14.86 -8.54 -17.47
CA ARG A 134 15.17 -9.93 -17.84
C ARG A 134 13.93 -10.74 -18.25
N CYS A 135 12.76 -10.45 -17.68
CA CYS A 135 11.51 -11.10 -18.09
C CYS A 135 11.03 -10.62 -19.47
N LEU A 136 11.22 -9.34 -19.80
CA LEU A 136 10.91 -8.78 -21.11
C LEU A 136 11.91 -9.25 -22.20
N GLY A 137 13.16 -9.53 -21.82
CA GLY A 137 14.20 -10.07 -22.71
C GLY A 137 13.87 -11.42 -23.38
N ALA A 138 12.98 -12.23 -22.80
CA ALA A 138 12.52 -13.49 -23.40
C ALA A 138 11.42 -13.29 -24.46
N LEU A 139 10.81 -12.11 -24.53
CA LEU A 139 9.86 -11.69 -25.58
C LEU A 139 10.50 -10.73 -26.60
N ASP A 140 11.78 -10.35 -26.41
CA ASP A 140 12.47 -9.30 -27.18
C ASP A 140 13.35 -9.82 -28.33
N SER A 141 13.30 -11.11 -28.66
CA SER A 141 14.01 -11.62 -29.85
C SER A 141 13.38 -11.19 -31.19
N TYR A 142 12.31 -10.39 -31.19
CA TYR A 142 11.67 -9.81 -32.38
C TYR A 142 11.15 -8.37 -32.17
N SER A 143 11.93 -7.44 -31.63
CA SER A 143 11.73 -6.03 -32.02
C SER A 143 12.94 -5.16 -31.69
N LEU A 144 13.66 -4.82 -32.76
CA LEU A 144 14.61 -3.73 -32.77
C LEU A 144 14.01 -2.44 -32.19
N ASN A 145 14.90 -1.64 -31.59
CA ASN A 145 14.73 -0.28 -31.09
C ASN A 145 14.08 -0.13 -29.70
N CYS A 146 14.94 0.06 -28.71
CA CYS A 146 14.72 1.03 -27.64
C CYS A 146 14.41 2.42 -28.24
N LYS A 147 13.16 2.62 -28.65
CA LYS A 147 12.60 3.96 -28.81
C LYS A 147 11.76 4.20 -27.57
N PHE A 148 12.29 5.04 -26.69
CA PHE A 148 11.56 5.75 -25.65
C PHE A 148 10.17 6.14 -26.18
N ILE A 149 9.12 5.43 -25.77
CA ILE A 149 7.74 5.85 -26.00
C ILE A 149 7.29 6.58 -24.73
N LEU A 150 7.33 7.90 -24.87
CA LEU A 150 6.53 8.88 -24.15
C LEU A 150 5.11 8.37 -23.88
N VAL A 151 4.68 8.44 -22.61
CA VAL A 151 3.28 8.67 -22.28
C VAL A 151 3.10 10.18 -22.19
N LYS A 152 2.09 10.66 -22.91
CA LYS A 152 1.69 12.06 -23.10
C LYS A 152 1.08 12.66 -21.84
#